data_AF-V6AR30-F1
#
_entry.id   AF-V6AR30-F1
#
_cell.length_a   1.000
_cell.length_b   1.000
_cell.length_c   1.000
_cell.angle_alpha   90.00
_cell.angle_beta   90.00
_cell.angle_gamma   90.00
#
_symmetry.space_group_name_H-M   'P 1'
#
loop_
_entity.id
_entity.type
_entity.pdbx_description
1 polymer ?
#
loop_
_entity_poly.entity_id
_entity_poly.type
_entity_poly.pdbx_seq_one_letter_code
_entity_poly.pdbx_strand_id
1 'polypeptide(L)' 'MKTTILLILVLVVTVATVTYFQADAAGKILPKDEPNFKPKITHEIIDGRNIEVIEFKSKFAT' A
#
# COMPACT_ATOMS: atom_id res chain seq x y z
N MET A 1 13.88 -15.64 36.93
CA MET A 1 14.19 -14.23 36.59
C MET A 1 14.85 -14.10 35.22
N LYS A 2 15.98 -14.78 34.96
CA LYS A 2 16.68 -14.72 33.64
C LYS A 2 15.81 -15.19 32.46
N THR A 3 15.09 -16.29 32.65
CA THR A 3 14.18 -16.89 31.66
C THR A 3 12.92 -16.06 31.42
N THR A 4 12.43 -15.37 32.46
CA THR A 4 11.27 -14.48 32.38
C THR A 4 11.58 -13.26 31.51
N ILE A 5 12.79 -12.69 31.64
CA ILE A 5 13.26 -11.57 30.81
C ILE A 5 13.37 -11.98 29.34
N LEU A 6 13.90 -13.19 29.08
CA LEU A 6 13.99 -13.73 27.73
C LEU A 6 12.61 -13.88 27.08
N LEU A 7 11.62 -14.39 27.84
CA LEU A 7 10.26 -14.57 27.35
C LEU A 7 9.60 -13.22 26.98
N ILE A 8 9.82 -12.20 27.80
CA ILE A 8 9.31 -10.84 27.57
C ILE A 8 9.96 -10.24 26.30
N LEU A 9 11.27 -10.43 26.13
CA LEU A 9 11.99 -9.97 24.93
C LEU A 9 11.45 -10.61 23.65
N VAL A 10 11.22 -11.93 23.67
CA VAL A 10 10.65 -12.65 22.52
C VAL A 10 9.23 -12.15 22.21
N LEU A 11 8.41 -11.92 23.24
CA LEU A 11 7.05 -11.39 23.09
C LEU A 11 7.04 -9.99 22.46
N VAL A 12 7.91 -9.09 22.92
CA VAL A 12 8.01 -7.72 22.40
C VAL A 12 8.44 -7.73 20.93
N VAL A 13 9.41 -8.56 20.56
CA VAL A 13 9.87 -8.69 19.17
C VAL A 13 8.76 -9.26 18.28
N THR A 14 8.01 -10.26 18.74
CA THR A 14 6.90 -10.84 17.95
C THR A 14 5.75 -9.85 17.75
N VAL A 15 5.40 -9.06 18.77
CA VAL A 15 4.38 -8.00 18.62
C VAL A 15 4.86 -6.91 17.67
N ALA A 16 6.13 -6.49 17.76
CA ALA A 16 6.71 -5.49 16.86
C ALA A 16 6.76 -5.96 15.41
N THR A 17 7.14 -7.21 15.15
CA THR A 17 7.17 -7.74 13.77
C THR A 17 5.77 -7.88 13.20
N VAL A 18 4.81 -8.42 13.95
CA VAL A 18 3.42 -8.56 13.47
C VAL A 18 2.78 -7.20 13.18
N THR A 19 3.00 -6.19 14.03
CA THR A 19 2.48 -4.84 13.80
C THR A 19 3.12 -4.14 12.61
N TYR A 20 4.43 -4.32 12.41
CA TYR A 20 5.15 -3.80 11.24
C TYR A 20 4.64 -4.43 9.93
N PHE A 21 4.51 -5.75 9.88
CA PHE A 21 4.00 -6.45 8.69
C PHE A 21 2.50 -6.19 8.44
N GLN A 22 1.68 -6.04 9.48
CA GLN A 22 0.27 -5.68 9.31
C GLN A 22 0.08 -4.22 8.90
N ALA A 23 0.95 -3.29 9.32
CA ALA A 23 0.92 -1.91 8.83
C ALA A 23 1.23 -1.82 7.33
N ASP A 24 2.11 -2.68 6.82
CA ASP A 24 2.45 -2.75 5.39
C ASP A 24 1.41 -3.55 4.58
N ALA A 25 0.81 -4.57 5.18
CA ALA A 25 -0.26 -5.39 4.58
C ALA A 25 -1.66 -4.75 4.68
N ALA A 26 -1.82 -3.63 5.40
CA ALA A 26 -3.07 -2.89 5.49
C ALA A 26 -3.38 -2.15 4.16
N GLY A 27 -3.86 -2.91 3.18
CA GLY A 27 -4.90 -2.45 2.26
C GLY A 27 -4.49 -1.53 1.12
N LYS A 28 -3.20 -1.38 0.81
CA LYS A 28 -2.78 -0.66 -0.42
C LYS A 28 -2.52 -1.65 -1.56
N ILE A 29 -3.60 -2.27 -2.04
CA ILE A 29 -3.56 -2.78 -3.43
C ILE A 29 -3.25 -1.58 -4.33
N LEU A 30 -2.27 -1.73 -5.23
CA LEU A 30 -2.00 -0.67 -6.20
C LEU A 30 -3.26 -0.48 -7.05
N PRO A 31 -3.58 0.74 -7.53
CA PRO A 31 -4.79 0.97 -8.33
C PRO A 31 -4.94 -0.02 -9.49
N LYS A 32 -3.83 -0.41 -10.14
CA LYS A 32 -3.77 -1.42 -11.20
C LYS A 32 -4.22 -2.83 -10.80
N ASP A 33 -4.13 -3.15 -9.51
CA ASP A 33 -4.45 -4.44 -8.91
C ASP A 33 -5.87 -4.44 -8.31
N GLU A 34 -6.62 -3.32 -8.44
CA GLU A 34 -8.03 -3.29 -8.07
C GLU A 34 -8.88 -4.09 -9.09
N PRO A 35 -9.80 -4.97 -8.62
CA PRO A 35 -10.61 -5.80 -9.51
C PRO A 35 -11.54 -5.01 -10.45
N ASN A 36 -11.73 -3.71 -10.20
CA ASN A 36 -12.51 -2.80 -11.04
C ASN A 36 -11.67 -1.66 -11.64
N PHE A 37 -10.34 -1.82 -11.73
CA PHE A 37 -9.48 -0.83 -12.35
C PHE A 37 -9.85 -0.63 -13.83
N LYS A 38 -10.46 0.52 -14.13
CA LYS A 38 -10.77 0.96 -15.49
C LYS A 38 -10.10 2.31 -15.72
N PRO A 39 -8.83 2.33 -16.18
CA PRO A 39 -8.16 3.56 -16.47
C PRO A 39 -8.81 4.22 -17.69
N LYS A 40 -9.02 5.52 -17.62
CA LYS A 40 -9.37 6.34 -18.79
C LYS A 40 -8.08 6.97 -19.29
N ILE A 41 -7.63 6.49 -20.44
CA ILE A 41 -6.43 6.98 -21.11
C ILE A 41 -6.86 8.05 -22.11
N THR A 42 -6.36 9.25 -21.96
CA THR A 42 -6.59 10.37 -22.88
C THR A 42 -5.27 10.81 -23.47
N HIS A 43 -5.23 11.02 -24.78
CA HIS A 43 -4.06 11.54 -25.47
C HIS A 43 -4.34 12.98 -25.85
N GLU A 44 -3.53 13.91 -25.35
CA GLU A 44 -3.66 15.34 -25.64
C GLU A 44 -2.33 15.92 -26.08
N ILE A 45 -2.39 16.95 -26.93
CA ILE A 45 -1.21 17.69 -27.37
C ILE A 45 -1.18 18.99 -26.58
N ILE A 46 -0.28 19.08 -25.61
CA ILE A 46 -0.06 20.28 -24.80
C ILE A 46 1.34 20.81 -25.12
N ASP A 47 1.43 22.07 -25.52
CA ASP A 47 2.67 22.72 -25.94
C ASP A 47 3.47 21.96 -27.02
N GLY A 48 2.76 21.35 -27.99
CA GLY A 48 3.37 20.58 -29.07
C GLY A 48 3.93 19.22 -28.65
N ARG A 49 3.68 18.78 -27.41
CA ARG A 49 4.07 17.46 -26.90
C ARG A 49 2.85 16.56 -26.78
N ASN A 50 2.98 15.33 -27.25
CA ASN A 50 1.98 14.28 -27.01
C ASN A 50 2.08 13.86 -25.54
N ILE A 51 1.00 14.08 -24.79
CA ILE A 51 0.87 13.71 -23.38
C ILE A 51 -0.19 12.62 -23.27
N GLU A 52 0.14 11.55 -22.57
CA GLU A 52 -0.80 10.50 -22.18
C GLU A 52 -1.24 10.76 -20.74
N VAL A 53 -2.54 11.01 -20.55
CA VAL A 53 -3.16 11.21 -19.24
C VAL A 53 -3.91 9.94 -18.87
N ILE A 54 -3.43 9.27 -17.82
CA ILE A 54 -4.05 8.06 -17.27
C ILE A 54 -4.86 8.44 -16.04
N GLU A 55 -6.18 8.57 -16.19
CA GLU A 55 -7.10 8.84 -15.09
C GLU A 55 -7.62 7.54 -14.48
N PHE A 56 -7.63 7.41 -13.16
CA PHE A 56 -8.25 6.28 -12.47
C PHE A 56 -9.04 6.75 -11.25
N LYS A 57 -10.19 6.11 -11.01
CA LYS A 57 -11.02 6.34 -9.81
C LYS A 57 -10.51 5.46 -8.69
N SER A 58 -9.66 6.00 -7.82
CA SER A 58 -9.31 5.31 -6.57
C SER A 58 -10.40 5.59 -5.53
N LYS A 59 -10.93 4.55 -4.89
CA LYS A 59 -11.70 4.74 -3.65
C LYS A 59 -10.71 5.12 -2.56
N PHE A 60 -10.82 6.34 -2.03
CA PHE A 60 -10.13 6.67 -0.79
C PHE A 60 -10.61 5.70 0.29
N ALA A 61 -9.71 4.82 0.75
CA ALA A 61 -9.93 4.07 1.98
C ALA A 61 -10.04 5.10 3.10
N THR A 62 -11.26 5.30 3.61
CA THR A 62 -11.56 6.15 4.76
C THR A 62 -11.67 5.26 5.99
#